data_AF-A0A970ZBF4-F1
#
_entry.id   AF-A0A970ZBF4-F1
#
_cell.length_a   1.000
_cell.length_b   1.000
_cell.length_c   1.000
_cell.angle_alpha   90.00
_cell.angle_beta   90.00
_cell.angle_gamma   90.00
#
_symmetry.space_group_name_H-M   'P 1'
#
loop_
_entity.id
_entity.type
_entity.pdbx_description
1 polymer ?
#
loop_
_entity_poly.entity_id
_entity_poly.type
_entity_poly.pdbx_seq_one_letter_code
_entity_poly.pdbx_strand_id
1 'polypeptide(L)'
;MERAFTRRHTQERVGGRLHFTFYCDLCQSAYTAPADELPCMRGPFQKRRLQRAYRAAFARAQAEAMGQFNRCVACGRWVCDADYRPDEGLCMVCDSGGETGA
;
A
#
# COMPACT_ATOMS: atom_id res chain seq x y z
N MET A 1 0.23 2.06 15.18
CA MET A 1 0.29 1.13 14.02
C MET A 1 0.56 2.00 12.81
N GLU A 2 1.53 1.66 11.97
CA GLU A 2 1.81 2.46 10.77
C GLU A 2 0.61 2.39 9.83
N ARG A 3 0.14 3.54 9.33
CA ARG A 3 -0.95 3.59 8.36
C ARG A 3 -0.36 3.33 6.98
N ALA A 4 -0.94 2.39 6.24
CA ALA A 4 -0.72 2.27 4.82
C ALA A 4 -1.18 3.54 4.10
N PHE A 5 -0.61 3.82 2.93
CA PHE A 5 -1.05 4.92 2.07
C PHE A 5 -2.42 4.63 1.42
N THR A 6 -2.75 3.35 1.16
CA THR A 6 -4.07 2.93 0.68
C THR A 6 -5.10 2.86 1.81
N ARG A 7 -6.39 3.08 1.50
CA ARG A 7 -7.47 2.93 2.49
C ARG A 7 -7.65 1.47 2.92
N ARG A 8 -7.39 0.53 2.00
CA ARG A 8 -7.48 -0.92 2.21
C ARG A 8 -6.12 -1.57 1.98
N HIS A 9 -5.68 -2.35 2.95
CA HIS A 9 -4.51 -3.22 2.84
C HIS A 9 -4.74 -4.46 3.70
N THR A 10 -4.12 -5.57 3.30
CA THR A 10 -4.07 -6.80 4.08
C THR A 10 -2.62 -7.21 4.31
N GLN A 11 -2.37 -7.82 5.45
CA GLN A 11 -1.07 -8.36 5.81
C GLN A 11 -1.24 -9.87 6.06
N GLU A 12 -0.44 -10.68 5.39
CA GLU A 12 -0.43 -12.12 5.59
C GLU A 12 0.99 -12.57 5.93
N ARG A 13 1.12 -13.48 6.90
CA ARG A 13 2.42 -14.03 7.29
C ARG A 13 2.48 -15.48 6.88
N VAL A 14 3.22 -15.77 5.80
CA VAL A 14 3.36 -17.11 5.23
C VAL A 14 4.78 -17.60 5.46
N GLY A 15 4.96 -18.69 6.22
CA GLY A 15 6.27 -19.33 6.39
C GLY A 15 7.38 -18.45 6.97
N GLY A 16 7.03 -17.41 7.75
CA GLY A 16 7.99 -16.45 8.30
C GLY A 16 8.29 -15.24 7.40
N ARG A 17 7.76 -15.23 6.18
CA ARG A 17 7.73 -14.06 5.29
C ARG A 17 6.48 -13.25 5.54
N LEU A 18 6.60 -11.93 5.41
CA LEU A 18 5.50 -11.01 5.60
C LEU A 18 5.11 -10.45 4.24
N HIS A 19 3.89 -10.78 3.82
CA HIS A 19 3.28 -10.31 2.59
C HIS A 19 2.38 -9.12 2.92
N PHE A 20 2.55 -8.04 2.17
CA PHE A 20 1.69 -6.88 2.23
C PHE A 20 0.96 -6.75 0.90
N THR A 21 -0.36 -6.78 0.98
CA THR A 21 -1.22 -6.61 -0.18
C THR A 21 -1.97 -5.30 -0.04
N PHE A 22 -1.83 -4.43 -1.03
CA PHE A 22 -2.47 -3.14 -1.12
C PHE A 22 -3.57 -3.20 -2.17
N TYR A 23 -4.70 -2.53 -1.93
CA TYR A 23 -5.84 -2.56 -2.85
C TYR A 23 -6.09 -1.17 -3.44
N CYS A 24 -6.43 -1.14 -4.72
CA CYS A 24 -6.93 0.06 -5.39
C CYS A 24 -8.27 0.49 -4.78
N ASP A 25 -8.45 1.80 -4.57
CA ASP A 25 -9.71 2.35 -4.06
C ASP A 25 -10.88 2.31 -5.09
N LEU A 26 -10.58 2.10 -6.37
CA LEU A 26 -11.57 2.03 -7.46
C LEU A 26 -11.90 0.58 -7.85
N CYS A 27 -10.96 -0.13 -8.47
CA CYS A 27 -11.17 -1.49 -8.94
C CYS A 27 -10.96 -2.59 -7.89
N GLN A 28 -10.42 -2.25 -6.70
CA GLN A 28 -10.02 -3.23 -5.68
C GLN A 28 -8.97 -4.25 -6.16
N SER A 29 -8.23 -3.94 -7.23
CA SER A 29 -7.11 -4.77 -7.67
C SER A 29 -6.07 -4.87 -6.56
N ALA A 30 -5.64 -6.10 -6.28
CA ALA A 30 -4.68 -6.43 -5.26
C ALA A 30 -3.26 -6.36 -5.83
N TYR A 31 -2.43 -5.48 -5.28
CA TYR A 31 -0.99 -5.47 -5.51
C TYR A 31 -0.29 -6.08 -4.31
N THR A 32 0.37 -7.22 -4.50
CA THR A 32 1.14 -7.88 -3.45
C THR A 32 2.61 -7.50 -3.61
N ALA A 33 3.13 -6.73 -2.65
CA ALA A 33 4.53 -6.39 -2.58
C ALA A 33 5.40 -7.64 -2.28
N PRO A 34 6.69 -7.64 -2.66
CA PRO A 34 7.57 -8.74 -2.38
C PRO A 34 7.64 -9.01 -0.87
N ALA A 35 7.62 -10.30 -0.54
CA ALA A 35 7.55 -10.75 0.82
C ALA A 35 8.90 -10.57 1.51
N ASP A 36 8.89 -9.87 2.64
CA ASP A 36 10.09 -9.62 3.41
C ASP A 36 10.25 -10.67 4.51
N GLU A 37 11.47 -11.18 4.67
CA GLU A 37 11.79 -12.16 5.70
C GLU A 37 11.79 -11.49 7.07
N LEU A 38 10.84 -11.90 7.92
CA LEU A 38 10.72 -11.31 9.24
C LEU A 38 11.37 -12.25 10.27
N PRO A 39 12.55 -11.90 10.81
CA PRO A 39 13.28 -12.80 11.68
C PRO A 39 12.47 -13.09 12.95
N CYS A 40 12.30 -14.37 13.24
CA CYS A 40 11.73 -14.87 14.50
C CYS A 40 12.77 -14.72 15.63
N MET A 41 13.15 -13.49 15.96
CA MET A 41 14.13 -13.20 17.01
C MET A 41 13.63 -13.72 18.36
N ARG A 42 14.42 -14.49 19.12
CA ARG A 42 14.13 -14.88 20.51
C ARG A 42 15.04 -14.11 21.47
N GLY A 43 14.52 -13.71 22.64
CA GLY A 43 15.30 -13.06 23.70
C GLY A 43 14.66 -11.80 24.29
N PRO A 44 15.33 -11.15 25.26
CA PRO A 44 14.86 -9.90 25.83
C PRO A 44 14.81 -8.82 24.74
N PHE A 45 13.78 -7.97 24.79
CA PHE A 45 13.48 -6.95 23.76
C PHE A 45 13.01 -7.48 22.38
N GLN A 46 12.57 -8.75 22.29
CA GLN A 46 11.99 -9.34 21.07
C GLN A 46 10.94 -8.42 20.42
N LYS A 47 9.98 -7.91 21.21
CA LYS A 47 8.89 -7.04 20.72
C LYS A 47 9.41 -5.80 19.99
N ARG A 48 10.45 -5.14 20.54
CA ARG A 48 11.01 -3.90 19.99
C ARG A 48 11.82 -4.15 18.71
N ARG A 49 12.60 -5.24 18.67
CA ARG A 49 13.35 -5.68 17.47
C ARG A 49 12.40 -6.09 16.36
N LEU A 50 11.38 -6.89 16.67
CA LEU A 50 10.35 -7.30 15.74
C LEU A 50 9.61 -6.10 15.17
N GLN A 51 9.25 -5.13 16.03
CA GLN A 51 8.61 -3.89 15.58
C GLN A 51 9.52 -3.14 14.61
N ARG A 52 10.82 -2.96 14.90
CA ARG A 52 11.75 -2.29 13.98
C ARG A 52 11.88 -3.02 12.64
N ALA A 53 12.02 -4.36 12.66
CA ALA A 53 12.10 -5.18 11.45
C ALA A 53 10.81 -5.07 10.62
N TYR A 54 9.66 -5.11 11.29
CA TYR A 54 8.36 -4.94 10.67
C TYR A 54 8.22 -3.58 9.99
N ARG A 55 8.57 -2.49 10.69
CA ARG A 55 8.52 -1.14 10.10
C ARG A 55 9.42 -1.01 8.88
N ALA A 56 10.61 -1.62 8.90
CA ALA A 56 11.52 -1.62 7.76
C ALA A 56 10.97 -2.40 6.56
N ALA A 57 10.41 -3.59 6.80
CA ALA A 57 9.75 -4.39 5.77
C ALA A 57 8.53 -3.65 5.18
N PHE A 58 7.69 -3.07 6.05
CA PHE A 58 6.52 -2.32 5.63
C PHE A 58 6.87 -1.07 4.83
N ALA A 59 7.96 -0.38 5.19
CA ALA A 59 8.44 0.78 4.45
C ALA A 59 8.92 0.42 3.04
N ARG A 60 9.62 -0.72 2.86
CA ARG A 60 10.02 -1.22 1.54
C ARG A 60 8.80 -1.60 0.70
N ALA A 61 7.90 -2.39 1.27
CA ALA A 61 6.66 -2.80 0.60
C ALA A 61 5.81 -1.59 0.17
N GLN A 62 5.72 -0.56 1.03
CA GLN A 62 5.04 0.68 0.67
C GLN A 62 5.77 1.44 -0.43
N ALA A 63 7.10 1.58 -0.38
CA ALA A 63 7.85 2.31 -1.40
C ALA A 63 7.69 1.68 -2.79
N GLU A 64 7.72 0.35 -2.87
CA GLU A 64 7.48 -0.36 -4.12
C GLU A 64 6.02 -0.21 -4.60
N ALA A 65 5.06 -0.36 -3.70
CA ALA A 65 3.66 -0.17 -4.04
C ALA A 65 3.37 1.28 -4.47
N MET A 66 3.95 2.29 -3.81
CA MET A 66 3.82 3.70 -4.22
C MET A 66 4.39 3.96 -5.63
N GLY A 67 5.26 3.11 -6.15
CA GLY A 67 5.71 3.19 -7.54
C GLY A 67 4.72 2.61 -8.56
N GLN A 68 3.76 1.81 -8.11
CA GLN A 68 2.72 1.16 -8.92
C GLN A 68 1.33 1.80 -8.74
N PHE A 69 1.17 2.61 -7.69
CA PHE A 69 -0.05 3.35 -7.42
C PHE A 69 0.22 4.83 -7.64
N ASN A 70 -0.71 5.49 -8.33
CA ASN A 70 -0.69 6.93 -8.53
C ASN A 70 -1.74 7.60 -7.64
N ARG A 71 -1.41 8.79 -7.16
CA ARG A 71 -2.33 9.59 -6.34
C ARG A 71 -3.05 10.60 -7.20
N CYS A 72 -4.37 10.52 -7.25
CA CYS A 72 -5.21 11.50 -7.95
C CYS A 72 -5.11 12.87 -7.26
N VAL A 73 -4.87 13.93 -8.04
CA VAL A 73 -4.75 15.30 -7.51
C VAL A 73 -6.08 15.88 -7.01
N ALA A 74 -7.21 15.46 -7.60
CA ALA A 74 -8.54 15.96 -7.25
C ALA A 74 -9.06 15.35 -5.93
N CYS A 75 -9.07 14.02 -5.81
CA CYS A 75 -9.66 13.33 -4.66
C CYS A 75 -8.63 12.79 -3.65
N GLY A 76 -7.34 12.84 -3.98
CA GLY A 76 -6.26 12.32 -3.13
C GLY A 76 -6.25 10.80 -2.94
N ARG A 77 -7.06 10.05 -3.68
CA ARG A 77 -7.12 8.58 -3.62
C ARG A 77 -5.94 7.95 -4.36
N TRP A 78 -5.53 6.78 -3.88
CA TRP A 78 -4.49 5.98 -4.52
C TRP A 78 -5.13 4.96 -5.44
N VAL A 79 -4.78 5.05 -6.72
CA VAL A 79 -5.36 4.25 -7.81
C VAL A 79 -4.24 3.56 -8.58
N CYS A 80 -4.50 2.36 -9.10
CA CYS A 80 -3.52 1.66 -9.94
C CYS A 80 -3.38 2.37 -11.30
N ASP A 81 -2.32 2.05 -12.04
CA ASP A 81 -2.06 2.62 -13.38
C ASP A 81 -3.24 2.44 -14.36
N ALA A 82 -4.02 1.36 -14.22
CA ALA A 82 -5.19 1.11 -15.08
C ALA A 82 -6.34 2.11 -14.87
N ASP A 83 -6.52 2.59 -13.63
CA ASP A 83 -7.58 3.55 -13.26
C ASP A 83 -7.07 5.00 -13.18
N TYR A 84 -5.80 5.23 -13.51
CA TYR A 84 -5.15 6.53 -13.45
C TYR A 84 -4.88 7.06 -14.85
N ARG A 85 -5.21 8.34 -15.08
CA ARG A 85 -4.86 9.02 -16.32
C ARG A 85 -3.60 9.88 -16.10
N PRO A 86 -2.46 9.51 -16.71
CA PRO A 86 -1.20 10.21 -16.52
C PRO A 86 -1.20 11.62 -17.12
N ASP A 87 -1.92 11.86 -18.22
CA ASP A 87 -1.96 13.17 -18.88
C ASP A 87 -2.58 14.28 -18.03
N GLU A 88 -3.61 13.96 -17.24
CA GLU A 88 -4.34 14.94 -16.43
C GLU A 88 -4.02 14.83 -14.92
N GLY A 89 -3.38 13.73 -14.50
CA GLY A 89 -3.12 13.46 -13.09
C GLY A 89 -4.37 13.08 -12.28
N LEU A 90 -5.42 12.65 -12.97
CA LEU A 90 -6.74 12.35 -12.40
C LEU A 90 -7.02 10.85 -12.48
N CYS A 91 -7.87 10.36 -11.58
CA CYS A 91 -8.43 9.02 -11.73
C CYS A 91 -9.59 9.03 -12.72
N MET A 92 -9.91 7.88 -13.33
CA MET A 92 -10.98 7.76 -14.32
C MET A 92 -12.34 8.28 -13.84
N VAL A 93 -12.64 8.17 -12.55
CA VAL A 93 -13.89 8.68 -11.95
C VAL A 93 -13.92 10.21 -11.89
N CYS A 94 -12.80 10.85 -11.54
CA CYS A 94 -12.73 12.32 -11.50
C CYS A 94 -12.71 12.92 -12.89
N ASP A 95 -12.07 12.23 -13.85
CA ASP A 95 -12.07 12.63 -15.24
C ASP A 95 -13.48 12.60 -15.88
N SER A 96 -14.22 11.52 -15.69
CA SER A 96 -15.55 11.33 -16.30
C SER A 96 -16.66 12.19 -15.69
N GLY A 97 -16.33 13.28 -14.98
CA GLY A 97 -17.29 14.23 -14.44
C GLY A 97 -17.86 13.84 -13.08
N GLY A 98 -17.11 13.08 -12.27
CA GLY A 98 -17.48 12.78 -10.90
C GLY A 98 -17.49 14.03 -10.03
N GLU A 99 -18.63 14.72 -9.98
CA GLU A 99 -19.00 15.66 -8.92
C GLU A 99 -18.81 14.97 -7.56
N THR A 100 -17.69 15.23 -6.90
CA THR A 100 -17.64 15.16 -5.44
C THR A 100 -17.52 16.58 -4.94
N GLY A 101 -18.68 17.17 -4.68
CA GLY A 101 -18.79 18.46 -4.01
C GLY A 101 -18.15 18.43 -2.62
N ALA A 102 -17.57 19.60 -2.31
CA ALA A 102 -17.23 20.17 -0.99
C ALA A 102 -16.29 19.37 -0.06
#